data_AF-A0AAD3DDC7-F1
#
_entry.id   AF-A0AAD3DDC7-F1
#
_cell.length_a   1.000
_cell.length_b   1.000
_cell.length_c   1.000
_cell.angle_alpha   90.00
_cell.angle_beta   90.00
_cell.angle_gamma   90.00
#
_symmetry.space_group_name_H-M   'P 1'
#
loop_
_entity.id
_entity.type
_entity.pdbx_description
1 polymer ?
#
loop_
_entity_poly.entity_id
_entity_poly.type
_entity_poly.pdbx_seq_one_letter_code
_entity_poly.pdbx_strand_id
1 'polypeptide(L)'
;MTSALELIDAAIADLEAKLNLAPGESLPSAEDKKKAANKQNNDKKQKKEKKKAPAKPQKPKNAPANPNQPDICKLEFKVGVITKAWVHPEADKLYCEEIDCGEEKPRQIASGLRAHYTLEQMQGQRLLVVSNLKPKKLVGFPSHGMVLCAAEKKEDGTEKVEFVEPPAGAELGEIIKFEGLPDPEPYSGAQIEKKKVFQACAEGMKTTDEGIAAWNGHVFMTSAGPCKALTIKGGAMR
;
A
#
# COMPACT_ATOMS: atom_id res chain seq x y z
N MET A 1 -1.77 45.78 -15.96
CA MET A 1 -0.94 44.75 -15.30
C MET A 1 -1.38 44.70 -13.85
N THR A 2 -2.39 43.89 -13.56
CA THR A 2 -2.85 43.59 -12.19
C THR A 2 -1.72 42.87 -11.46
N SER A 3 -1.40 43.30 -10.24
CA SER A 3 -0.21 42.83 -9.55
C SER A 3 -0.43 41.43 -8.98
N ALA A 4 0.64 40.64 -8.82
CA ALA A 4 0.57 39.29 -8.25
C ALA A 4 -0.07 39.25 -6.84
N LEU A 5 -0.06 40.38 -6.11
CA LEU A 5 -0.73 40.52 -4.81
C LEU A 5 -2.26 40.47 -4.94
N GLU A 6 -2.85 41.11 -5.94
CA GLU A 6 -4.30 41.16 -6.11
C GLU A 6 -4.90 39.81 -6.49
N LEU A 7 -4.12 38.95 -7.16
CA LEU A 7 -4.51 37.58 -7.49
C LEU A 7 -4.51 36.65 -6.27
N ILE A 8 -3.62 36.91 -5.30
CA ILE A 8 -3.55 36.12 -4.06
C ILE A 8 -4.71 36.51 -3.14
N ASP A 9 -4.98 37.81 -3.00
CA ASP A 9 -6.08 38.29 -2.16
C ASP A 9 -7.44 37.82 -2.68
N ALA A 10 -7.63 37.79 -4.01
CA ALA A 10 -8.85 37.25 -4.63
C ALA A 10 -9.02 35.73 -4.41
N ALA A 11 -7.92 34.96 -4.42
CA ALA A 11 -7.96 33.52 -4.18
C ALA A 11 -8.26 33.17 -2.72
N ILE A 12 -7.76 33.99 -1.77
CA ILE A 12 -8.05 33.83 -0.34
C ILE A 12 -9.53 34.14 -0.07
N ALA A 13 -10.06 35.24 -0.62
CA ALA A 13 -11.47 35.61 -0.44
C ALA A 13 -12.45 34.56 -0.99
N ASP A 14 -12.14 33.93 -2.13
CA ASP A 14 -12.96 32.84 -2.70
C ASP A 14 -12.95 31.58 -1.82
N LEU A 15 -11.82 31.29 -1.16
CA LEU A 15 -11.68 30.17 -0.24
C LEU A 15 -12.45 30.40 1.08
N GLU A 16 -12.40 31.62 1.61
CA GLU A 16 -13.12 32.02 2.83
C GLU A 16 -14.64 32.01 2.63
N ALA A 17 -15.12 32.45 1.46
CA ALA A 17 -16.53 32.41 1.11
C ALA A 17 -17.08 30.98 0.98
N LYS A 18 -16.30 30.05 0.40
CA LYS A 18 -16.67 28.63 0.28
C LYS A 18 -16.78 27.92 1.62
N LEU A 19 -16.05 28.40 2.64
CA LEU A 19 -16.03 27.82 3.98
C LEU A 19 -16.96 28.58 4.96
N ASN A 20 -17.61 29.65 4.51
CA ASN A 20 -18.53 30.49 5.29
C ASN A 20 -17.90 31.04 6.60
N LEU A 21 -16.61 31.42 6.53
CA LEU A 21 -15.87 32.06 7.63
C LEU A 21 -15.80 33.57 7.42
N ALA A 22 -15.93 34.34 8.51
CA ALA A 22 -15.72 35.78 8.50
C ALA A 22 -14.22 36.11 8.52
N PRO A 23 -13.77 37.19 7.83
CA PRO A 23 -12.36 37.55 7.78
C PRO A 23 -11.86 38.01 9.16
N GLY A 24 -10.88 37.28 9.71
CA GLY A 24 -10.18 37.61 10.96
C GLY A 24 -10.39 36.68 12.16
N GLU A 25 -11.09 35.55 12.02
CA GLU A 25 -11.26 34.58 13.12
C GLU A 25 -10.24 33.43 13.09
N SER A 26 -9.45 33.29 14.15
CA SER A 26 -8.57 32.14 14.40
C SER A 26 -9.32 30.94 14.98
N LEU A 27 -8.93 29.73 14.59
CA LEU A 27 -9.44 28.46 15.11
C LEU A 27 -9.39 28.38 16.66
N PRO A 28 -10.46 27.93 17.33
CA PRO A 28 -10.43 27.75 18.79
C PRO A 28 -9.64 26.49 19.18
N SER A 29 -8.73 26.68 20.14
CA SER A 29 -7.96 25.64 20.83
C SER A 29 -8.84 24.78 21.75
N ALA A 30 -8.46 23.51 21.88
CA ALA A 30 -9.17 22.46 22.61
C ALA A 30 -8.88 22.47 24.13
N GLU A 31 -9.27 23.52 24.84
CA GLU A 31 -9.30 23.51 26.31
C GLU A 31 -10.48 24.34 26.83
N ASP A 32 -11.64 23.69 27.03
CA ASP A 32 -12.60 24.05 28.10
C ASP A 32 -13.85 23.16 28.04
N LYS A 33 -13.92 22.19 28.95
CA LYS A 33 -15.14 21.73 29.65
C LYS A 33 -14.82 20.51 30.53
N LYS A 34 -14.45 20.79 31.78
CA LYS A 34 -14.51 19.81 32.87
C LYS A 34 -15.44 20.31 33.97
N LYS A 35 -16.33 19.39 34.39
CA LYS A 35 -16.92 19.21 35.73
C LYS A 35 -18.08 20.10 36.18
N ALA A 36 -19.20 19.43 36.48
CA ALA A 36 -19.82 19.24 37.81
C ALA A 36 -21.18 18.54 37.57
N ALA A 37 -21.74 17.62 38.36
CA ALA A 37 -21.48 17.04 39.69
C ALA A 37 -22.40 15.78 39.79
N ASN A 38 -21.92 14.62 40.30
CA ASN A 38 -22.10 14.12 41.69
C ASN A 38 -23.52 13.52 41.92
N LYS A 39 -23.81 12.41 42.60
CA LYS A 39 -23.13 11.45 43.49
C LYS A 39 -24.16 10.34 43.80
N GLN A 40 -23.74 9.08 43.98
CA GLN A 40 -24.03 8.20 45.15
C GLN A 40 -24.09 6.69 44.84
N ASN A 41 -23.06 6.02 45.38
CA ASN A 41 -23.05 4.85 46.27
C ASN A 41 -23.52 3.43 45.86
N ASN A 42 -22.58 2.54 46.19
CA ASN A 42 -22.66 1.19 46.78
C ASN A 42 -22.79 -0.05 45.89
N ASP A 43 -21.66 -0.77 45.84
CA ASP A 43 -21.50 -2.18 46.23
C ASP A 43 -22.64 -3.16 45.90
N LYS A 44 -22.43 -3.97 44.85
CA LYS A 44 -22.36 -5.43 45.01
C LYS A 44 -21.82 -6.14 43.77
N LYS A 45 -20.99 -7.11 44.07
CA LYS A 45 -20.20 -7.99 43.22
C LYS A 45 -21.07 -9.04 42.51
N GLN A 46 -20.66 -9.36 41.28
CA GLN A 46 -20.91 -10.58 40.48
C GLN A 46 -22.29 -10.80 39.81
N LYS A 47 -22.35 -10.52 38.51
CA LYS A 47 -22.82 -11.51 37.52
C LYS A 47 -22.12 -11.32 36.17
N LYS A 48 -21.72 -12.45 35.61
CA LYS A 48 -20.93 -12.67 34.40
C LYS A 48 -21.80 -12.34 33.16
N GLU A 49 -21.51 -11.27 32.44
CA GLU A 49 -22.07 -11.05 31.10
C GLU A 49 -20.96 -10.79 30.08
N LYS A 50 -20.77 -11.79 29.22
CA LYS A 50 -19.98 -11.76 27.99
C LYS A 50 -20.51 -10.64 27.08
N LYS A 51 -19.85 -9.49 27.05
CA LYS A 51 -19.98 -8.55 25.93
C LYS A 51 -19.33 -9.16 24.70
N LYS A 52 -20.18 -9.51 23.72
CA LYS A 52 -19.81 -9.93 22.37
C LYS A 52 -18.84 -8.90 21.78
N ALA A 53 -17.63 -9.36 21.46
CA ALA A 53 -16.73 -8.65 20.56
C ALA A 53 -17.42 -8.45 19.20
N PRO A 54 -17.18 -7.33 18.49
CA PRO A 54 -17.69 -7.14 17.15
C PRO A 54 -17.14 -8.24 16.24
N ALA A 55 -18.03 -8.75 15.39
CA ALA A 55 -17.77 -9.86 14.49
C ALA A 55 -16.55 -9.54 13.59
N LYS A 56 -15.57 -10.46 13.60
CA LYS A 56 -14.51 -10.48 12.61
C LYS A 56 -15.15 -10.50 11.21
N PRO A 57 -14.67 -9.70 10.25
CA PRO A 57 -15.03 -9.86 8.85
C PRO A 57 -14.79 -11.32 8.45
N GLN A 58 -15.82 -11.98 7.94
CA GLN A 58 -15.72 -13.34 7.44
C GLN A 58 -14.78 -13.32 6.24
N LYS A 59 -13.59 -13.90 6.42
CA LYS A 59 -12.73 -14.30 5.31
C LYS A 59 -13.53 -15.24 4.40
N PRO A 60 -13.48 -15.09 3.07
CA PRO A 60 -13.96 -16.13 2.17
C PRO A 60 -13.29 -17.45 2.55
N LYS A 61 -14.07 -18.54 2.59
CA LYS A 61 -13.51 -19.89 2.67
C LYS A 61 -12.66 -20.10 1.43
N ASN A 62 -11.33 -20.06 1.58
CA ASN A 62 -10.41 -20.37 0.49
C ASN A 62 -10.74 -21.77 -0.06
N ALA A 63 -10.99 -21.84 -1.37
CA ALA A 63 -10.97 -23.08 -2.11
C ALA A 63 -9.64 -23.82 -1.88
N PRO A 64 -9.60 -25.17 -1.98
CA PRO A 64 -8.35 -25.90 -1.86
C PRO A 64 -7.41 -25.51 -3.01
N ALA A 65 -6.43 -24.65 -2.70
CA ALA A 65 -5.46 -24.18 -3.68
C ALA A 65 -4.61 -25.35 -4.20
N ASN A 66 -4.48 -25.46 -5.52
CA ASN A 66 -3.76 -26.55 -6.18
C ASN A 66 -2.28 -26.57 -5.75
N PRO A 67 -1.77 -27.65 -5.14
CA PRO A 67 -0.37 -27.71 -4.71
C PRO A 67 0.64 -27.80 -5.88
N ASN A 68 0.20 -28.24 -7.07
CA ASN A 68 1.05 -28.47 -8.23
C ASN A 68 1.24 -27.23 -9.13
N GLN A 69 0.69 -26.09 -8.76
CA GLN A 69 0.91 -24.84 -9.50
C GLN A 69 2.34 -24.31 -9.29
N PRO A 70 2.88 -23.52 -10.24
CA PRO A 70 4.14 -22.80 -10.07
C PRO A 70 4.15 -21.93 -8.81
N ASP A 71 5.32 -21.73 -8.19
CA ASP A 71 5.40 -21.00 -6.93
C ASP A 71 4.93 -19.54 -7.06
N ILE A 72 5.18 -18.90 -8.20
CA ILE A 72 4.75 -17.52 -8.45
C ILE A 72 3.22 -17.37 -8.47
N CYS A 73 2.49 -18.37 -8.99
CA CYS A 73 1.03 -18.40 -9.04
C CYS A 73 0.38 -18.50 -7.65
N LYS A 74 1.15 -18.91 -6.63
CA LYS A 74 0.70 -18.97 -5.23
C LYS A 74 0.71 -17.58 -4.58
N LEU A 75 1.46 -16.63 -5.11
CA LEU A 75 1.47 -15.23 -4.67
C LEU A 75 0.36 -14.44 -5.38
N GLU A 76 -0.19 -13.45 -4.67
CA GLU A 76 -1.19 -12.53 -5.25
C GLU A 76 -0.54 -11.16 -5.46
N PHE A 77 -0.33 -10.80 -6.72
CA PHE A 77 0.08 -9.45 -7.09
C PHE A 77 -1.14 -8.72 -7.64
N LYS A 78 -1.41 -7.53 -7.12
CA LYS A 78 -2.50 -6.66 -7.59
C LYS A 78 -1.97 -5.34 -8.10
N VAL A 79 -2.63 -4.80 -9.12
CA VAL A 79 -2.47 -3.40 -9.50
C VAL A 79 -3.03 -2.52 -8.38
N GLY A 80 -2.23 -1.56 -7.91
CA GLY A 80 -2.65 -0.58 -6.93
C GLY A 80 -2.21 0.83 -7.28
N VAL A 81 -2.85 1.82 -6.65
CA VAL A 81 -2.47 3.23 -6.74
C VAL A 81 -2.26 3.82 -5.36
N ILE A 82 -1.16 4.54 -5.16
CA ILE A 82 -0.91 5.25 -3.90
C ILE A 82 -1.86 6.46 -3.82
N THR A 83 -2.83 6.39 -2.92
CA THR A 83 -3.79 7.48 -2.67
C THR A 83 -3.27 8.46 -1.63
N LYS A 84 -2.34 8.03 -0.76
CA LYS A 84 -1.69 8.87 0.23
C LYS A 84 -0.35 8.30 0.64
N ALA A 85 0.67 9.13 0.79
CA ALA A 85 1.95 8.76 1.38
C ALA A 85 2.42 9.80 2.42
N TRP A 86 3.04 9.36 3.50
CA TRP A 86 3.63 10.23 4.53
C TRP A 86 4.83 9.56 5.20
N VAL A 87 5.70 10.37 5.82
CA VAL A 87 6.88 9.87 6.56
C VAL A 87 6.42 9.05 7.77
N HIS A 88 7.03 7.89 7.97
CA HIS A 88 6.78 7.09 9.16
C HIS A 88 7.25 7.85 10.42
N PRO A 89 6.40 8.00 11.46
CA PRO A 89 6.68 8.88 12.60
C PRO A 89 7.91 8.43 13.42
N GLU A 90 8.16 7.13 13.48
CA GLU A 90 9.22 6.54 14.31
C GLU A 90 10.35 5.87 13.50
N ALA A 91 10.32 5.94 12.16
CA ALA A 91 11.25 5.17 11.32
C ALA A 91 11.80 5.99 10.15
N ASP A 92 13.10 6.28 10.21
CA ASP A 92 13.73 7.20 9.25
C ASP A 92 13.82 6.67 7.82
N LYS A 93 13.65 5.37 7.60
CA LYS A 93 13.77 4.78 6.26
C LYS A 93 12.43 4.46 5.63
N LEU A 94 11.33 4.61 6.38
CA LEU A 94 10.03 4.14 5.97
C LEU A 94 9.09 5.29 5.59
N TYR A 95 8.32 5.05 4.54
CA TYR A 95 7.06 5.73 4.32
C TYR A 95 5.90 4.86 4.84
N CYS A 96 4.80 5.52 5.11
CA CYS A 96 3.49 4.92 5.31
C CYS A 96 2.62 5.31 4.11
N GLU A 97 1.94 4.34 3.53
CA GLU A 97 1.11 4.52 2.36
C GLU A 97 -0.33 4.00 2.59
N GLU A 98 -1.29 4.69 2.01
CA GLU A 98 -2.60 4.13 1.68
C GLU A 98 -2.60 3.82 0.19
N ILE A 99 -2.83 2.55 -0.15
CA ILE A 99 -2.80 2.06 -1.53
C ILE A 99 -4.16 1.45 -1.87
N ASP A 100 -4.85 2.01 -2.85
CA ASP A 100 -6.09 1.44 -3.38
C ASP A 100 -5.75 0.30 -4.35
N CYS A 101 -6.16 -0.91 -3.99
CA CYS A 101 -5.99 -2.13 -4.77
C CYS A 101 -7.34 -2.69 -5.24
N GLY A 102 -8.34 -1.83 -5.49
CA GLY A 102 -9.68 -2.24 -5.91
C GLY A 102 -10.46 -2.97 -4.82
N GLU A 103 -10.15 -2.70 -3.56
CA GLU A 103 -10.81 -3.30 -2.38
C GLU A 103 -11.75 -2.28 -1.74
N GLU A 104 -12.62 -2.72 -0.80
CA GLU A 104 -13.54 -1.80 -0.09
C GLU A 104 -12.81 -0.64 0.60
N LYS A 105 -11.56 -0.87 1.05
CA LYS A 105 -10.72 0.12 1.70
C LYS A 105 -9.30 0.04 1.17
N PRO A 106 -8.60 1.20 1.04
CA PRO A 106 -7.18 1.21 0.77
C PRO A 106 -6.39 0.40 1.81
N ARG A 107 -5.35 -0.28 1.36
CA ARG A 107 -4.43 -1.01 2.23
C ARG A 107 -3.44 -0.05 2.85
N GLN A 108 -3.19 -0.22 4.14
CA GLN A 108 -2.07 0.43 4.81
C GLN A 108 -0.82 -0.40 4.56
N ILE A 109 0.20 0.20 3.96
CA ILE A 109 1.49 -0.41 3.69
C ILE A 109 2.57 0.52 4.23
N ALA A 110 3.71 -0.04 4.65
CA ALA A 110 4.89 0.74 4.92
C ALA A 110 6.04 0.23 4.07
N SER A 111 6.72 1.14 3.38
CA SER A 111 7.76 0.82 2.41
C SER A 111 9.08 1.50 2.73
N GLY A 112 10.20 0.83 2.43
CA GLY A 112 11.56 1.34 2.64
C GLY A 112 12.04 2.29 1.55
N LEU A 113 11.17 3.17 1.04
CA LEU A 113 11.40 3.92 -0.20
C LEU A 113 11.91 5.35 0.00
N ARG A 114 12.11 5.80 1.24
CA ARG A 114 12.50 7.18 1.57
C ARG A 114 13.84 7.62 0.98
N ALA A 115 14.74 6.67 0.71
CA ALA A 115 16.03 6.95 0.08
C ALA A 115 15.96 7.03 -1.46
N HIS A 116 14.83 6.62 -2.06
CA HIS A 116 14.68 6.46 -3.50
C HIS A 116 13.64 7.41 -4.10
N TYR A 117 12.64 7.80 -3.31
CA TYR A 117 11.53 8.64 -3.76
C TYR A 117 11.23 9.76 -2.77
N THR A 118 10.81 10.90 -3.31
CA THR A 118 10.16 11.97 -2.55
C THR A 118 8.67 11.67 -2.37
N LEU A 119 8.01 12.30 -1.39
CA LEU A 119 6.57 12.14 -1.18
C LEU A 119 5.74 12.54 -2.40
N GLU A 120 6.16 13.58 -3.11
CA GLU A 120 5.50 14.05 -4.34
C GLU A 120 5.56 12.97 -5.43
N GLN A 121 6.71 12.32 -5.58
CA GLN A 121 6.86 11.21 -6.54
C GLN A 121 6.05 9.98 -6.15
N MET A 122 5.75 9.76 -4.87
CA MET A 122 4.92 8.63 -4.41
C MET A 122 3.43 8.84 -4.72
N GLN A 123 2.96 10.08 -4.68
CA GLN A 123 1.53 10.38 -4.76
C GLN A 123 0.96 10.02 -6.15
N GLY A 124 -0.10 9.21 -6.18
CA GLY A 124 -0.75 8.80 -7.42
C GLY A 124 0.00 7.74 -8.24
N GLN A 125 1.11 7.20 -7.72
CA GLN A 125 1.86 6.16 -8.44
C GLN A 125 1.07 4.87 -8.56
N ARG A 126 1.07 4.31 -9.76
CA ARG A 126 0.49 3.00 -10.06
C ARG A 126 1.58 1.95 -10.03
N LEU A 127 1.37 0.89 -9.26
CA LEU A 127 2.38 -0.10 -8.94
C LEU A 127 1.77 -1.47 -8.66
N LEU A 128 2.62 -2.47 -8.48
CA LEU A 128 2.19 -3.81 -8.06
C LEU A 128 2.32 -4.01 -6.55
N VAL A 129 1.29 -4.57 -5.93
CA VAL A 129 1.25 -4.92 -4.50
C VAL A 129 1.16 -6.43 -4.32
N VAL A 130 2.09 -7.00 -3.56
CA VAL A 130 1.97 -8.36 -3.03
C VAL A 130 0.95 -8.35 -1.89
N SER A 131 -0.23 -8.92 -2.15
CA SER A 131 -1.44 -8.65 -1.37
C SER A 131 -1.92 -9.83 -0.52
N ASN A 132 -1.39 -11.03 -0.72
CA ASN A 132 -1.70 -12.21 0.09
C ASN A 132 -0.67 -12.52 1.19
N LEU A 133 0.26 -11.59 1.48
CA LEU A 133 1.17 -11.72 2.61
C LEU A 133 0.41 -11.65 3.94
N LYS A 134 0.93 -12.33 4.97
CA LYS A 134 0.43 -12.13 6.33
C LYS A 134 0.75 -10.69 6.78
N PRO A 135 -0.21 -9.95 7.34
CA PRO A 135 0.04 -8.61 7.85
C PRO A 135 1.17 -8.60 8.87
N LYS A 136 2.04 -7.60 8.78
CA LYS A 136 3.15 -7.38 9.72
C LYS A 136 3.11 -5.95 10.23
N LYS A 137 3.68 -5.72 11.40
CA LYS A 137 3.93 -4.37 11.89
C LYS A 137 5.37 -4.00 11.58
N LEU A 138 5.58 -2.85 10.95
CA LEU A 138 6.89 -2.25 10.74
C LEU A 138 7.00 -1.05 11.66
N VAL A 139 7.83 -1.14 12.69
CA VAL A 139 7.99 -0.10 13.73
C VAL A 139 6.63 0.40 14.24
N GLY A 140 5.75 -0.54 14.61
CA GLY A 140 4.41 -0.23 15.14
C GLY A 140 3.33 -0.01 14.09
N PHE A 141 3.65 0.42 12.87
CA PHE A 141 2.68 0.66 11.80
C PHE A 141 2.23 -0.64 11.11
N PRO A 142 0.92 -0.87 10.92
CA PRO A 142 0.42 -2.05 10.22
C PRO A 142 0.71 -2.00 8.73
N SER A 143 1.33 -3.04 8.20
CA SER A 143 1.58 -3.24 6.78
C SER A 143 0.81 -4.48 6.28
N HIS A 144 -0.14 -4.23 5.38
CA HIS A 144 -1.07 -5.19 4.78
C HIS A 144 -0.69 -5.56 3.34
N GLY A 145 0.61 -5.63 3.07
CA GLY A 145 1.13 -6.01 1.77
C GLY A 145 2.58 -5.58 1.63
N MET A 146 3.06 -5.61 0.39
CA MET A 146 4.38 -5.11 0.04
C MET A 146 4.33 -4.53 -1.37
N VAL A 147 4.87 -3.33 -1.55
CA VAL A 147 5.06 -2.73 -2.88
C VAL A 147 6.20 -3.47 -3.56
N LEU A 148 5.97 -3.94 -4.80
CA LEU A 148 6.99 -4.61 -5.60
C LEU A 148 7.82 -3.57 -6.36
N CYS A 149 9.14 -3.61 -6.17
CA CYS A 149 10.07 -2.76 -6.87
C CYS A 149 11.14 -3.59 -7.59
N ALA A 150 11.61 -3.11 -8.73
CA ALA A 150 12.86 -3.56 -9.32
C ALA A 150 14.03 -2.85 -8.61
N ALA A 151 15.11 -3.57 -8.38
CA ALA A 151 16.30 -3.06 -7.73
C ALA A 151 17.57 -3.48 -8.48
N GLU A 152 18.47 -2.52 -8.63
CA GLU A 152 19.77 -2.69 -9.28
C GLU A 152 20.86 -2.14 -8.36
N LYS A 153 21.89 -2.95 -8.12
CA LYS A 153 23.07 -2.51 -7.39
C LYS A 153 24.04 -1.85 -8.37
N LYS A 154 24.44 -0.62 -8.09
CA LYS A 154 25.42 0.13 -8.88
C LYS A 154 26.86 -0.22 -8.47
N GLU A 155 27.80 0.13 -9.34
CA GLU A 155 29.24 -0.10 -9.13
C GLU A 155 29.78 0.59 -7.87
N ASP A 156 29.24 1.77 -7.52
CA ASP A 156 29.59 2.53 -6.32
C ASP A 156 29.03 1.92 -5.01
N GLY A 157 28.35 0.77 -5.11
CA GLY A 157 27.74 0.08 -3.98
C GLY A 157 26.38 0.64 -3.56
N THR A 158 25.91 1.72 -4.18
CA THR A 158 24.54 2.22 -3.97
C THR A 158 23.53 1.37 -4.72
N GLU A 159 22.25 1.55 -4.39
CA GLU A 159 21.16 0.80 -4.99
C GLU A 159 20.16 1.75 -5.64
N LYS A 160 19.78 1.44 -6.87
CA LYS A 160 18.65 2.07 -7.56
C LYS A 160 17.42 1.20 -7.36
N VAL A 161 16.30 1.82 -7.03
CA VAL A 161 15.02 1.14 -6.83
C VAL A 161 13.97 1.84 -7.67
N GLU A 162 13.24 1.08 -8.48
CA GLU A 162 12.15 1.56 -9.34
C GLU A 162 10.86 0.77 -9.08
N PHE A 163 9.70 1.42 -9.18
CA PHE A 163 8.45 0.70 -9.14
C PHE A 163 8.33 -0.26 -10.32
N VAL A 164 7.65 -1.39 -10.10
CA VAL A 164 7.11 -2.17 -11.21
C VAL A 164 5.74 -1.58 -11.55
N GLU A 165 5.68 -0.87 -12.67
CA GLU A 165 4.51 -0.12 -13.12
C GLU A 165 3.64 -0.98 -14.06
N PRO A 166 2.32 -1.03 -13.84
CA PRO A 166 1.39 -1.60 -14.80
C PRO A 166 1.15 -0.64 -15.98
N PRO A 167 0.72 -1.14 -17.15
CA PRO A 167 0.38 -0.27 -18.27
C PRO A 167 -0.82 0.63 -17.94
N ALA A 168 -0.92 1.77 -18.62
CA ALA A 168 -1.94 2.80 -18.34
C ALA A 168 -3.38 2.27 -18.35
N GLY A 169 -3.67 1.26 -19.18
CA GLY A 169 -5.00 0.66 -19.30
C GLY A 169 -5.35 -0.42 -18.26
N ALA A 170 -4.43 -0.81 -17.38
CA ALA A 170 -4.71 -1.87 -16.40
C ALA A 170 -5.75 -1.42 -15.36
N GLU A 171 -6.57 -2.33 -14.86
CA GLU A 171 -7.62 -1.98 -13.89
C GLU A 171 -7.07 -1.97 -12.46
N LEU A 172 -7.62 -1.12 -11.58
CA LEU A 172 -7.26 -1.16 -10.16
C LEU A 172 -7.75 -2.47 -9.51
N GLY A 173 -6.86 -3.11 -8.76
CA GLY A 173 -7.13 -4.40 -8.12
C GLY A 173 -7.02 -5.61 -9.04
N GLU A 174 -6.70 -5.41 -10.32
CA GLU A 174 -6.46 -6.49 -11.26
C GLU A 174 -5.34 -7.42 -10.75
N ILE A 175 -5.63 -8.73 -10.75
CA ILE A 175 -4.65 -9.75 -10.35
C ILE A 175 -3.72 -10.02 -11.54
N ILE A 176 -2.43 -9.88 -11.30
CA ILE A 176 -1.41 -10.10 -12.32
C ILE A 176 -1.34 -11.58 -12.68
N LYS A 177 -1.39 -11.85 -13.99
CA LYS A 177 -1.20 -13.19 -14.57
C LYS A 177 0.23 -13.33 -15.07
N PHE A 178 0.65 -14.56 -15.33
CA PHE A 178 1.99 -14.86 -15.80
C PHE A 178 1.92 -15.52 -17.17
N GLU A 179 2.64 -14.97 -18.14
CA GLU A 179 2.61 -15.49 -19.51
C GLU A 179 2.97 -16.98 -19.57
N GLY A 180 2.12 -17.78 -20.22
CA GLY A 180 2.33 -19.23 -20.36
C GLY A 180 2.08 -20.06 -19.09
N LEU A 181 1.61 -19.46 -18.00
CA LEU A 181 1.25 -20.16 -16.76
C LEU A 181 -0.26 -20.15 -16.54
N PRO A 182 -0.80 -21.08 -15.71
CA PRO A 182 -2.20 -21.03 -15.33
C PRO A 182 -2.53 -19.76 -14.54
N ASP A 183 -3.82 -19.41 -14.52
CA ASP A 183 -4.33 -18.34 -13.67
C ASP A 183 -3.87 -18.55 -12.21
N PRO A 184 -3.39 -17.49 -11.53
CA PRO A 184 -2.95 -17.60 -10.15
C PRO A 184 -4.06 -18.13 -9.24
N GLU A 185 -3.72 -19.07 -8.36
CA GLU A 185 -4.58 -19.53 -7.27
C GLU A 185 -3.90 -19.18 -5.93
N PRO A 186 -4.07 -17.94 -5.44
CA PRO A 186 -3.29 -17.47 -4.32
C PRO A 186 -3.49 -18.26 -3.04
N TYR A 187 -2.38 -18.54 -2.38
CA TYR A 187 -2.37 -19.12 -1.06
C TYR A 187 -2.82 -18.11 -0.01
N SER A 188 -3.32 -18.62 1.12
CA SER A 188 -3.52 -17.78 2.29
C SER A 188 -2.18 -17.26 2.83
N GLY A 189 -2.16 -16.10 3.46
CA GLY A 189 -0.92 -15.57 4.04
C GLY A 189 -0.23 -16.48 5.06
N ALA A 190 -0.97 -17.38 5.72
CA ALA A 190 -0.38 -18.39 6.59
C ALA A 190 0.39 -19.47 5.79
N GLN A 191 -0.14 -19.89 4.63
CA GLN A 191 0.54 -20.82 3.73
C GLN A 191 1.76 -20.16 3.08
N ILE A 192 1.66 -18.88 2.68
CA ILE A 192 2.80 -18.11 2.15
C ILE A 192 3.95 -18.07 3.15
N GLU A 193 3.67 -17.71 4.40
CA GLU A 193 4.67 -17.62 5.47
C GLU A 193 5.27 -19.00 5.80
N LYS A 194 4.41 -20.02 6.01
CA LYS A 194 4.86 -21.37 6.41
C LYS A 194 5.70 -22.04 5.33
N LYS A 195 5.36 -21.85 4.05
CA LYS A 195 6.06 -22.47 2.92
C LYS A 195 7.17 -21.58 2.33
N LYS A 196 7.38 -20.37 2.87
CA LYS A 196 8.38 -19.40 2.39
C LYS A 196 8.27 -19.12 0.87
N VAL A 197 7.03 -19.03 0.38
CA VAL A 197 6.74 -18.96 -1.07
C VAL A 197 7.39 -17.75 -1.72
N PHE A 198 7.34 -16.58 -1.06
CA PHE A 198 7.97 -15.37 -1.57
C PHE A 198 9.48 -15.54 -1.73
N GLN A 199 10.15 -16.12 -0.74
CA GLN A 199 11.58 -16.40 -0.78
C GLN A 199 11.95 -17.40 -1.88
N ALA A 200 11.10 -18.42 -2.10
CA ALA A 200 11.29 -19.38 -3.19
C ALA A 200 11.16 -18.72 -4.58
N CYS A 201 10.36 -17.66 -4.70
CA CYS A 201 10.20 -16.94 -5.96
C CYS A 201 11.28 -15.86 -6.19
N ALA A 202 11.88 -15.33 -5.13
CA ALA A 202 12.71 -14.12 -5.15
C ALA A 202 13.87 -14.17 -6.17
N GLU A 203 14.56 -15.29 -6.30
CA GLU A 203 15.68 -15.42 -7.24
C GLU A 203 15.22 -15.37 -8.71
N GLY A 204 14.02 -15.87 -8.99
CA GLY A 204 13.45 -15.88 -10.34
C GLY A 204 12.79 -14.57 -10.75
N MET A 205 12.44 -13.70 -9.79
CA MET A 205 11.76 -12.43 -10.04
C MET A 205 12.77 -11.35 -10.46
N LYS A 206 12.82 -11.06 -11.77
CA LYS A 206 13.73 -10.06 -12.36
C LYS A 206 13.05 -9.29 -13.48
N THR A 207 13.57 -8.10 -13.77
CA THR A 207 13.24 -7.41 -15.02
C THR A 207 14.07 -7.97 -16.18
N THR A 208 13.53 -8.03 -17.40
CA THR A 208 14.27 -8.37 -18.62
C THR A 208 15.22 -7.24 -19.05
N ASP A 209 15.94 -7.43 -20.16
CA ASP A 209 16.79 -6.40 -20.79
C ASP A 209 16.00 -5.21 -21.35
N GLU A 210 14.68 -5.35 -21.42
CA GLU A 210 13.72 -4.30 -21.80
C GLU A 210 13.05 -3.66 -20.58
N GLY A 211 13.38 -4.09 -19.37
CA GLY A 211 12.77 -3.62 -18.12
C GLY A 211 11.43 -4.30 -17.80
N ILE A 212 11.01 -5.30 -18.57
CA ILE A 212 9.73 -6.01 -18.37
C ILE A 212 9.84 -6.92 -17.15
N ALA A 213 8.87 -6.85 -16.24
CA ALA A 213 8.83 -7.70 -15.06
C ALA A 213 8.54 -9.16 -15.44
N ALA A 214 9.39 -10.09 -15.00
CA ALA A 214 9.27 -11.50 -15.29
C ALA A 214 9.66 -12.38 -14.09
N TRP A 215 9.10 -13.58 -14.03
CA TRP A 215 9.55 -14.64 -13.14
C TRP A 215 10.00 -15.85 -13.96
N ASN A 216 11.29 -16.18 -13.94
CA ASN A 216 11.86 -17.28 -14.74
C ASN A 216 11.46 -17.22 -16.24
N GLY A 217 11.38 -16.01 -16.80
CA GLY A 217 10.93 -15.77 -18.18
C GLY A 217 9.42 -15.60 -18.37
N HIS A 218 8.60 -15.92 -17.37
CA HIS A 218 7.16 -15.69 -17.42
C HIS A 218 6.81 -14.24 -17.08
N VAL A 219 6.32 -13.50 -18.07
CA VAL A 219 6.05 -12.05 -17.96
C VAL A 219 4.85 -11.76 -17.05
N PHE A 220 4.96 -10.72 -16.24
CA PHE A 220 3.88 -10.18 -15.41
C PHE A 220 2.91 -9.41 -16.29
N MET A 221 1.71 -9.96 -16.48
CA MET A 221 0.70 -9.48 -17.42
C MET A 221 -0.53 -8.95 -16.72
N THR A 222 -1.01 -7.81 -17.22
CA THR A 222 -2.38 -7.33 -17.07
C THR A 222 -3.14 -7.55 -18.37
N SER A 223 -4.44 -7.34 -18.34
CA SER A 223 -5.36 -7.28 -19.47
C SER A 223 -4.93 -6.23 -20.52
N ALA A 224 -4.25 -5.17 -20.07
CA ALA A 224 -3.75 -4.09 -20.90
C ALA A 224 -2.26 -4.23 -21.30
N GLY A 225 -1.60 -5.32 -20.93
CA GLY A 225 -0.21 -5.61 -21.32
C GLY A 225 0.77 -5.84 -20.16
N PRO A 226 2.08 -5.87 -20.46
CA PRO A 226 3.12 -6.23 -19.50
C PRO A 226 3.41 -5.10 -18.49
N CYS A 227 3.75 -5.51 -17.27
CA CYS A 227 4.26 -4.60 -16.24
C CYS A 227 5.78 -4.40 -16.40
N LYS A 228 6.31 -3.22 -16.08
CA LYS A 228 7.72 -2.89 -16.31
C LYS A 228 8.29 -1.97 -15.25
N ALA A 229 9.59 -2.07 -15.01
CA ALA A 229 10.35 -0.98 -14.42
C ALA A 229 10.66 0.06 -15.50
N LEU A 230 10.88 1.31 -15.10
CA LEU A 230 11.07 2.41 -16.04
C LEU A 230 12.40 2.29 -16.80
N THR A 231 13.47 1.99 -16.08
CA THR A 231 14.84 1.92 -16.65
C THR A 231 15.70 0.80 -16.10
N ILE A 232 15.35 0.18 -14.96
CA ILE A 232 16.09 -0.97 -14.42
C ILE A 232 15.90 -2.18 -15.35
N LYS A 233 17.02 -2.69 -15.88
CA LYS A 233 17.10 -3.83 -16.80
C LYS A 233 17.92 -4.94 -16.14
N GLY A 234 17.44 -6.17 -16.16
CA GLY A 234 18.10 -7.28 -15.45
C GLY A 234 18.09 -7.20 -13.91
N GLY A 235 17.44 -6.19 -13.32
CA GLY A 235 17.38 -5.99 -11.87
C GLY A 235 16.49 -7.01 -11.15
N ALA A 236 16.79 -7.26 -9.88
CA ALA A 236 16.01 -8.16 -9.04
C ALA A 236 14.74 -7.46 -8.56
N MET A 237 13.60 -8.14 -8.56
CA MET A 237 12.35 -7.59 -8.03
C MET A 237 12.12 -8.05 -6.60
N ARG A 238 11.83 -7.12 -5.70
CA ARG A 238 11.70 -7.37 -4.25
C ARG A 238 10.77 -6.40 -3.55
#